data_AF-A0A817G658-F1
#
_entry.id   AF-A0A817G658-F1
#
_cell.length_a   1.000
_cell.length_b   1.000
_cell.length_c   1.000
_cell.angle_alpha   90.00
_cell.angle_beta   90.00
_cell.angle_gamma   90.00
#
_symmetry.space_group_name_H-M   'P 1'
#
loop_
_entity.id
_entity.type
_entity.pdbx_description
1 polymer ?
#
loop_
_entity_poly.entity_id
_entity_poly.type
_entity_poly.pdbx_seq_one_letter_code
_entity_poly.pdbx_strand_id
1 'polypeptide(L)'
;MKHKSQYRARSNIPIDNETYLDNGLILTRFKKSIPSSSYLLVLIVADFDCLSHYDTGIYRNIIMSVCAQPDIKDDLHYALDIATKNIHDFEEQYQINYPLTTCDHIVVSNFNMGR
;
A
#
# COMPACT_ATOMS: atom_id res chain seq x y z
N MET A 1 11.70 -3.74 -9.72
CA MET A 1 10.61 -4.54 -10.33
C MET A 1 10.33 -3.98 -11.71
N LYS A 2 10.33 -4.80 -12.77
CA LYS A 2 10.02 -4.35 -14.14
C LYS A 2 8.58 -4.71 -14.49
N HIS A 3 7.80 -3.79 -15.04
CA HIS A 3 6.42 -4.03 -15.46
C HIS A 3 6.03 -3.15 -16.66
N LYS A 4 4.89 -3.44 -17.29
CA LYS A 4 4.31 -2.59 -18.34
C LYS A 4 3.69 -1.33 -17.72
N SER A 5 3.59 -0.26 -18.51
CA SER A 5 3.04 1.03 -18.08
C SER A 5 1.58 0.99 -17.63
N GLN A 6 0.79 0.03 -18.13
CA GLN A 6 -0.61 -0.20 -17.73
C GLN A 6 -0.76 -0.82 -16.32
N TYR A 7 0.33 -1.24 -15.69
CA TYR A 7 0.32 -1.84 -14.36
C TYR A 7 1.05 -0.96 -13.36
N ARG A 8 0.70 -1.13 -12.09
CA ARG A 8 1.33 -0.47 -10.96
C ARG A 8 2.03 -1.50 -10.08
N ALA A 9 3.15 -1.10 -9.49
CA ALA A 9 3.96 -1.92 -8.60
C ALA A 9 3.80 -1.48 -7.13
N ARG A 10 3.58 -2.43 -6.22
CA ARG A 10 3.52 -2.22 -4.76
C ARG A 10 4.37 -3.25 -4.01
N SER A 11 4.82 -2.85 -2.82
CA SER A 11 5.64 -3.63 -1.89
C SER A 11 5.30 -3.21 -0.46
N ASN A 12 5.88 -3.85 0.55
CA ASN A 12 5.75 -3.42 1.95
C ASN A 12 6.30 -2.00 2.20
N ILE A 13 7.17 -1.51 1.33
CA ILE A 13 7.92 -0.27 1.52
C ILE A 13 7.64 0.68 0.34
N PRO A 14 7.66 2.01 0.55
CA PRO A 14 7.43 2.98 -0.51
C PRO A 14 8.37 2.83 -1.71
N ILE A 15 7.87 3.29 -2.85
CA ILE A 15 8.67 3.48 -4.07
C ILE A 15 9.73 4.54 -3.78
N ASP A 16 10.95 4.22 -4.18
CA ASP A 16 12.10 5.14 -4.17
C ASP A 16 12.16 5.92 -5.48
N ASN A 17 12.08 5.22 -6.61
CA ASN A 17 12.03 5.84 -7.94
C ASN A 17 11.43 4.89 -8.99
N GLU A 18 11.01 5.48 -10.10
CA GLU A 18 10.58 4.77 -11.30
C GLU A 18 11.39 5.27 -12.49
N THR A 19 11.85 4.35 -13.34
CA THR A 19 12.60 4.67 -14.56
C THR A 19 11.90 4.06 -15.77
N TYR A 20 11.55 4.90 -16.75
CA TYR A 20 11.05 4.45 -18.04
C TYR A 20 12.21 3.93 -18.89
N LEU A 21 12.06 2.72 -19.43
CA LEU A 21 13.06 2.04 -20.24
C LEU A 21 12.70 2.14 -21.73
N ASP A 22 13.71 2.05 -22.60
CA ASP A 22 13.55 2.17 -24.06
C ASP A 22 12.60 1.13 -24.67
N ASN A 23 12.38 0.01 -24.00
CA ASN A 23 11.48 -1.06 -24.42
C ASN A 23 10.02 -0.88 -23.93
N GLY A 24 9.65 0.30 -23.44
CA GLY A 24 8.31 0.62 -22.95
C GLY A 24 7.95 0.01 -21.59
N LEU A 25 8.93 -0.55 -20.86
CA LEU A 25 8.75 -1.02 -19.49
C LEU A 25 9.10 0.08 -18.49
N ILE A 26 8.51 -0.03 -17.29
CA ILE A 26 8.86 0.78 -16.12
C ILE A 26 9.67 -0.10 -15.16
N LEU A 27 10.79 0.42 -14.68
CA LEU A 27 11.57 -0.15 -13.58
C LEU A 27 11.27 0.63 -12.29
N THR A 28 10.46 0.04 -11.41
CA THR A 28 10.17 0.58 -10.07
C THR A 28 11.17 0.04 -9.06
N ARG A 29 11.85 0.92 -8.33
CA ARG A 29 12.73 0.61 -7.21
C ARG A 29 12.04 1.00 -5.91
N PHE A 30 12.12 0.14 -4.89
CA PHE A 30 11.58 0.41 -3.56
C PHE A 30 12.71 0.77 -2.60
N LYS A 31 12.39 1.52 -1.55
CA LYS A 31 13.37 1.82 -0.49
C LYS A 31 13.78 0.53 0.23
N LYS A 32 14.89 0.59 0.96
CA LYS A 32 15.35 -0.52 1.80
C LYS A 32 14.37 -0.77 2.94
N SER A 33 13.94 -2.02 3.10
CA SER A 33 13.07 -2.43 4.22
C SER A 33 13.83 -2.45 5.54
N ILE A 34 13.09 -2.24 6.63
CA ILE A 34 13.51 -2.61 7.98
C ILE A 34 13.59 -4.15 8.11
N PRO A 35 14.33 -4.70 9.08
CA PRO A 35 14.37 -6.14 9.34
C PRO A 35 12.95 -6.69 9.57
N SER A 36 12.61 -7.74 8.83
CA SER A 36 11.31 -8.42 8.88
C SER A 36 11.51 -9.89 8.58
N SER A 37 10.61 -10.75 9.06
CA SER A 37 10.56 -12.14 8.63
C SER A 37 10.25 -12.23 7.13
N SER A 38 10.84 -13.23 6.46
CA SER A 38 10.70 -13.42 5.01
C SER A 38 9.26 -13.69 4.57
N TYR A 39 8.41 -14.27 5.43
CA TYR A 39 7.01 -14.55 5.14
C TYR A 39 6.12 -13.30 5.04
N LEU A 40 6.59 -12.14 5.51
CA LEU A 40 5.88 -10.86 5.41
C LEU A 40 6.20 -10.11 4.11
N LEU A 41 7.10 -10.64 3.26
CA LEU A 41 7.45 -10.00 2.00
C LEU A 41 6.24 -9.98 1.06
N VAL A 42 5.89 -8.78 0.58
CA VAL A 42 4.83 -8.56 -0.40
C VAL A 42 5.41 -7.84 -1.61
N LEU A 43 5.07 -8.34 -2.79
CA LEU A 43 5.38 -7.73 -4.08
C LEU A 43 4.18 -7.93 -4.99
N ILE A 44 3.60 -6.83 -5.48
CA ILE A 44 2.36 -6.84 -6.27
C ILE A 44 2.60 -6.06 -7.56
N VAL A 45 2.19 -6.63 -8.69
CA VAL A 45 2.07 -5.95 -9.99
C VAL A 45 0.67 -6.21 -10.51
N ALA A 46 -0.14 -5.17 -10.59
CA ALA A 46 -1.51 -5.29 -11.08
C ALA A 46 -2.02 -3.93 -11.57
N ASP A 47 -3.17 -3.95 -12.23
CA ASP A 47 -3.90 -2.75 -12.58
C ASP A 47 -4.88 -2.45 -11.45
N PHE A 48 -4.48 -1.55 -10.55
CA PHE A 48 -5.31 -1.09 -9.43
C PHE A 48 -5.15 0.40 -9.25
N ASP A 49 -6.23 1.07 -8.88
CA ASP A 49 -6.23 2.45 -8.41
C ASP A 49 -6.32 2.47 -6.88
N CYS A 50 -5.83 3.55 -6.27
CA CYS A 50 -5.89 3.73 -4.81
C CYS A 50 -6.62 5.03 -4.45
N LEU A 51 -7.34 5.00 -3.32
CA LEU A 51 -7.70 6.17 -2.53
C LEU A 51 -6.74 6.26 -1.35
N SER A 52 -6.35 7.47 -0.97
CA SER A 52 -5.41 7.68 0.13
C SER A 52 -5.86 8.80 1.07
N HIS A 53 -5.57 8.63 2.36
CA HIS A 53 -5.64 9.66 3.38
C HIS A 53 -4.22 9.94 3.88
N TYR A 54 -3.86 11.22 3.92
CA TYR A 54 -2.54 11.68 4.36
C TYR A 54 -2.61 12.09 5.82
N ASP A 55 -1.46 12.14 6.50
CA ASP A 55 -1.37 12.64 7.87
C ASP A 55 -2.24 11.86 8.88
N THR A 56 -2.34 10.54 8.71
CA THR A 56 -3.07 9.62 9.61
C THR A 56 -2.21 9.19 10.81
N GLY A 57 -2.85 8.52 11.77
CA GLY A 57 -2.26 8.17 13.06
C GLY A 57 -2.23 9.37 14.01
N ILE A 58 -1.88 9.12 15.28
CA ILE A 58 -1.72 10.15 16.30
C ILE A 58 -0.61 11.13 15.91
N TYR A 59 0.45 10.61 15.30
CA TYR A 59 1.64 11.39 14.93
C TYR A 59 1.57 12.01 13.53
N ARG A 60 0.46 11.82 12.81
CA ARG A 60 0.22 12.42 11.48
C ARG A 60 1.34 12.14 10.47
N ASN A 61 1.87 10.93 10.50
CA ASN A 61 3.07 10.51 9.75
C ASN A 61 2.82 9.30 8.84
N ILE A 62 1.57 8.84 8.74
CA ILE A 62 1.19 7.66 7.99
C ILE A 62 0.29 8.07 6.81
N ILE A 63 0.63 7.59 5.62
CA ILE A 63 -0.27 7.62 4.46
C ILE A 63 -1.02 6.30 4.44
N MET A 64 -2.33 6.35 4.66
CA MET A 64 -3.21 5.19 4.57
C MET A 64 -3.78 5.12 3.15
N SER A 65 -3.65 3.98 2.48
CA SER A 65 -4.26 3.77 1.16
C SER A 65 -5.12 2.51 1.13
N VAL A 66 -6.19 2.57 0.34
CA VAL A 66 -6.95 1.39 -0.06
C VAL A 66 -6.93 1.33 -1.57
N CYS A 67 -6.53 0.17 -2.12
CA CYS A 67 -6.37 -0.03 -3.55
C CYS A 67 -7.22 -1.21 -4.03
N ALA A 68 -7.82 -1.06 -5.21
CA ALA A 68 -8.57 -2.12 -5.87
C ALA A 68 -8.52 -1.94 -7.38
N GLN A 69 -9.13 -2.88 -8.11
CA GLN A 69 -9.30 -2.71 -9.56
C GLN A 69 -10.08 -1.42 -9.85
N PRO A 70 -9.79 -0.72 -10.96
CA PRO A 70 -10.35 0.61 -11.22
C PRO A 70 -11.89 0.66 -11.25
N ASP A 71 -12.54 -0.44 -11.60
CA ASP A 71 -14.00 -0.58 -11.69
C ASP A 71 -14.74 -0.50 -10.36
N ILE A 72 -14.06 -0.78 -9.24
CA ILE A 72 -14.63 -0.77 -7.88
C ILE A 72 -13.97 0.25 -6.95
N LYS A 73 -13.21 1.19 -7.51
CA LYS A 73 -12.47 2.20 -6.74
C LYS A 73 -13.38 3.07 -5.87
N ASP A 74 -14.56 3.42 -6.37
CA ASP A 74 -15.49 4.32 -5.68
C ASP A 74 -16.12 3.67 -4.44
N ASP A 75 -16.05 2.34 -4.32
CA ASP A 75 -16.53 1.60 -3.14
C ASP A 75 -15.49 1.60 -1.98
N LEU A 76 -14.29 2.15 -2.19
CA LEU A 76 -13.19 2.06 -1.23
C LEU A 76 -13.24 3.09 -0.08
N HIS A 77 -14.12 4.10 -0.16
CA HIS A 77 -14.21 5.17 0.82
C HIS A 77 -14.44 4.66 2.24
N TYR A 78 -15.39 3.73 2.41
CA TYR A 78 -15.67 3.18 3.73
C TYR A 78 -14.46 2.44 4.32
N ALA A 79 -13.79 1.62 3.50
CA ALA A 79 -12.60 0.89 3.95
C ALA A 79 -11.47 1.85 4.33
N LEU A 80 -11.28 2.94 3.59
CA LEU A 80 -10.26 3.95 3.88
C LEU A 80 -10.54 4.69 5.19
N ASP A 81 -11.80 5.08 5.43
CA ASP A 81 -12.20 5.77 6.66
C ASP A 81 -11.98 4.88 7.89
N ILE A 82 -12.39 3.60 7.81
CA ILE A 82 -12.20 2.63 8.89
C ILE A 82 -10.71 2.34 9.11
N ALA A 83 -9.91 2.14 8.06
CA ALA A 83 -8.48 1.89 8.20
C ALA A 83 -7.75 3.07 8.86
N THR A 84 -8.09 4.31 8.44
CA THR A 84 -7.58 5.55 9.03
C THR A 84 -7.93 5.67 10.52
N LYS A 85 -9.16 5.34 10.89
CA LYS A 85 -9.57 5.35 12.30
C LYS A 85 -8.85 4.27 13.11
N ASN A 86 -8.78 3.03 12.59
CA ASN A 86 -8.17 1.92 13.29
C ASN A 86 -6.70 2.14 13.59
N ILE A 87 -5.93 2.71 12.66
CA ILE A 87 -4.50 2.95 12.92
C ILE A 87 -4.31 3.99 14.04
N HIS A 88 -5.16 5.02 14.10
CA HIS A 88 -5.18 5.97 15.21
C HIS A 88 -5.52 5.27 16.54
N ASP A 89 -6.60 4.49 16.56
CA ASP A 89 -7.06 3.77 17.76
C ASP A 89 -6.01 2.77 18.26
N PHE A 90 -5.28 2.10 17.36
CA PHE A 90 -4.18 1.19 17.74
C PHE A 90 -2.98 1.92 18.33
N GLU A 91 -2.57 3.04 17.76
CA GLU A 91 -1.51 3.85 18.35
C GLU A 91 -1.90 4.36 19.74
N GLU A 92 -3.17 4.73 19.94
CA GLU A 92 -3.68 5.25 21.20
C GLU A 92 -3.80 4.14 22.24
N GLN A 93 -4.34 3.00 21.86
CA GLN A 93 -4.54 1.89 22.79
C GLN A 93 -3.22 1.26 23.22
N TYR A 94 -2.31 1.02 22.27
CA TYR A 94 -1.07 0.30 22.54
C TYR A 94 0.10 1.21 22.92
N GLN A 95 -0.06 2.53 22.76
CA GLN A 95 0.99 3.52 23.04
C GLN A 95 2.27 3.23 22.24
N ILE A 96 2.11 2.71 21.02
CA ILE A 96 3.18 2.34 20.10
C ILE A 96 2.85 2.94 18.73
N ASN A 97 3.77 3.74 18.19
CA ASN A 97 3.69 4.30 16.84
C ASN A 97 3.84 3.21 15.77
N TYR A 98 3.07 3.32 14.67
CA TYR A 98 3.26 2.48 13.52
C TYR A 98 4.66 2.73 12.90
N PRO A 99 5.46 1.68 12.62
CA PRO A 99 6.87 1.85 12.28
C PRO A 99 7.14 2.32 10.84
N LEU A 100 6.14 2.30 9.96
CA LEU A 100 6.28 2.68 8.54
C LEU A 100 5.52 3.97 8.24
N THR A 101 5.90 4.66 7.17
CA THR A 101 5.24 5.91 6.74
C THR A 101 4.02 5.68 5.85
N THR A 102 3.75 4.44 5.46
CA THR A 102 2.67 4.07 4.55
C THR A 102 2.04 2.76 4.98
N CYS A 103 0.72 2.65 4.86
CA CYS A 103 -0.01 1.41 5.06
C CYS A 103 -1.02 1.24 3.91
N ASP A 104 -0.88 0.17 3.13
CA ASP A 104 -1.72 -0.09 1.96
C ASP A 104 -2.60 -1.33 2.20
N HIS A 105 -3.91 -1.16 2.06
CA HIS A 105 -4.88 -2.26 1.98
C HIS A 105 -5.20 -2.54 0.52
N ILE A 106 -4.92 -3.74 0.04
CA ILE A 106 -5.10 -4.07 -1.39
C ILE A 106 -6.15 -5.16 -1.51
N VAL A 107 -7.21 -4.88 -2.28
CA VAL A 107 -8.26 -5.84 -2.61
C VAL A 107 -7.72 -6.83 -3.64
N VAL A 108 -7.68 -8.11 -3.27
CA VAL A 108 -7.23 -9.20 -4.14
C VAL A 108 -8.42 -10.11 -4.46
N SER A 109 -8.78 -10.21 -5.73
CA SER A 109 -9.99 -10.92 -6.19
C SER A 109 -9.99 -12.43 -5.93
N ASN A 110 -8.81 -13.05 -5.82
CA ASN A 110 -8.67 -14.46 -5.49
C ASN A 110 -7.73 -14.63 -4.29
N PHE A 111 -8.29 -14.58 -3.09
CA PHE A 111 -7.55 -14.67 -1.83
C PHE A 111 -8.12 -15.79 -0.95
N ASN A 112 -7.30 -16.83 -0.70
CA ASN A 112 -7.74 -18.04 0.00
C ASN A 112 -7.85 -17.88 1.53
N MET A 113 -7.22 -16.87 2.12
CA MET A 113 -7.12 -16.69 3.58
C MET A 113 -8.14 -15.68 4.15
N GLY A 114 -9.08 -15.20 3.34
CA GLY A 114 -10.09 -14.19 3.72
C GLY A 114 -11.53 -14.58 3.39
N ARG A 115 -11.79 -15.87 3.22
CA ARG A 115 -13.15 -16.43 3.17
C ARG A 115 -13.65 -16.77 4.56
#